data_AF-A0AAW9J7B4-F1
#
_entry.id   AF-A0AAW9J7B4-F1
#
_cell.length_a   1.000
_cell.length_b   1.000
_cell.length_c   1.000
_cell.angle_alpha   90.00
_cell.angle_beta   90.00
_cell.angle_gamma   90.00
#
_symmetry.space_group_name_H-M   'P 1'
#
loop_
_entity.id
_entity.type
_entity.pdbx_description
1 polymer ?
#
loop_
_entity_poly.entity_id
_entity_poly.type
_entity_poly.pdbx_seq_one_letter_code
_entity_poly.pdbx_strand_id
1 'polypeptide(L)'
;LIDAQFNSAKDLGIRFHASRGSMNLSKKDGGLPPDSVVQKMDKILYDSERVIKKYHDANDFSMRQVVLAPCAPFNVTAELMKESAKLARKYNVRLHTHLAETLDEERYTLERFNMRPLEYMETIDWIGSD
;
A
#
# COMPACT_ATOMS: atom_id res chain seq x y z
N LEU A 1 -4.67 0.36 -14.24
CA LEU A 1 -3.70 -0.70 -14.61
C LEU A 1 -4.06 -2.05 -14.03
N ILE A 2 -4.44 -2.14 -12.75
CA ILE A 2 -4.79 -3.42 -12.10
C ILE A 2 -5.84 -4.22 -12.87
N ASP A 3 -6.87 -3.56 -13.40
CA ASP A 3 -7.90 -4.23 -14.21
C ASP A 3 -7.31 -4.98 -15.42
N ALA A 4 -6.30 -4.41 -16.09
CA ALA A 4 -5.62 -5.05 -17.21
C ALA A 4 -4.71 -6.21 -16.73
N GLN A 5 -4.02 -6.04 -15.59
CA GLN A 5 -3.18 -7.09 -15.01
C GLN A 5 -4.00 -8.33 -14.64
N PHE A 6 -5.17 -8.17 -14.02
CA PHE A 6 -6.07 -9.29 -13.73
C PHE A 6 -6.61 -9.95 -14.99
N ASN A 7 -6.96 -9.18 -16.02
CA ASN A 7 -7.41 -9.75 -17.29
C ASN A 7 -6.30 -10.61 -17.92
N SER A 8 -5.07 -10.10 -17.99
CA SER A 8 -3.93 -10.86 -18.52
C SER A 8 -3.62 -12.10 -17.67
N ALA A 9 -3.66 -12.00 -16.34
CA ALA A 9 -3.44 -13.15 -15.47
C ALA A 9 -4.49 -14.26 -15.69
N LYS A 10 -5.75 -13.87 -15.91
CA LYS A 10 -6.83 -14.78 -16.28
C LYS A 10 -6.57 -15.45 -17.62
N ASP A 11 -6.18 -14.68 -18.64
CA ASP A 11 -5.92 -15.20 -19.99
C ASP A 11 -4.75 -16.19 -20.01
N LEU A 12 -3.74 -15.93 -19.16
CA LEU A 12 -2.57 -16.82 -18.99
C LEU A 12 -2.84 -18.02 -18.08
N GLY A 13 -3.97 -18.05 -17.35
CA GLY A 13 -4.30 -19.12 -16.41
C GLY A 13 -3.39 -19.18 -15.18
N ILE A 14 -2.77 -18.07 -14.76
CA ILE A 14 -1.85 -18.03 -13.62
C ILE A 14 -2.51 -17.50 -12.34
N ARG A 15 -2.02 -17.96 -11.18
CA ARG A 15 -2.39 -17.40 -9.87
C ARG A 15 -1.77 -16.01 -9.75
N PHE A 16 -2.56 -15.00 -9.41
CA PHE A 16 -2.09 -13.62 -9.38
C PHE A 16 -2.59 -12.84 -8.16
N HIS A 17 -1.65 -12.18 -7.49
CA HIS A 17 -1.92 -11.27 -6.38
C HIS A 17 -1.57 -9.86 -6.84
N ALA A 18 -2.57 -8.98 -6.93
CA ALA A 18 -2.36 -7.60 -7.32
C ALA A 18 -2.13 -6.70 -6.11
N SER A 19 -0.95 -6.12 -6.01
CA SER A 19 -0.62 -5.09 -5.03
C SER A 19 -1.07 -3.72 -5.53
N ARG A 20 -2.08 -3.13 -4.89
CA ARG A 20 -2.54 -1.77 -5.19
C ARG A 20 -1.58 -0.75 -4.60
N GLY A 21 -0.58 -0.41 -5.41
CA GLY A 21 0.42 0.63 -5.16
C GLY A 21 -0.19 2.00 -4.89
N SER A 22 0.40 2.80 -3.98
CA SER A 22 0.00 4.20 -3.79
C SER A 22 1.09 5.11 -3.23
N MET A 23 1.03 6.39 -3.59
CA MET A 23 1.89 7.48 -3.10
C MET A 23 1.03 8.74 -2.94
N ASN A 24 1.17 9.46 -1.81
CA ASN A 24 0.42 10.70 -1.57
C ASN A 24 1.24 11.83 -0.91
N LEU A 25 2.55 11.64 -0.75
CA LEU A 25 3.46 12.67 -0.23
C LEU A 25 4.43 13.04 -1.35
N SER A 26 4.30 14.24 -1.92
CA SER A 26 5.09 14.68 -3.07
C SER A 26 6.34 15.47 -2.68
N LYS A 27 7.25 15.75 -3.62
CA LYS A 27 8.43 16.61 -3.37
C LYS A 27 8.08 17.98 -2.80
N LYS A 28 7.05 18.65 -3.31
CA LYS A 28 6.63 19.97 -2.78
C LYS A 28 6.08 19.89 -1.36
N ASP A 29 5.61 18.72 -0.95
CA ASP A 29 5.00 18.46 0.36
C ASP A 29 6.00 17.77 1.33
N GLY A 30 7.29 17.68 0.95
CA GLY A 30 8.36 17.14 1.79
C GLY A 30 8.63 15.63 1.63
N GLY A 31 8.07 14.99 0.62
CA GLY A 31 8.37 13.62 0.20
C GLY A 31 9.39 13.52 -0.95
N LEU A 32 9.53 12.33 -1.54
CA LEU A 32 10.43 12.05 -2.67
C LEU A 32 9.76 11.93 -4.06
N PRO A 33 8.53 11.41 -4.19
CA PRO A 33 7.88 11.22 -5.49
C PRO A 33 7.57 12.55 -6.19
N PRO A 34 7.70 12.62 -7.53
CA PRO A 34 7.18 13.74 -8.31
C PRO A 34 5.67 13.94 -8.11
N ASP A 35 5.22 15.20 -8.17
CA ASP A 35 3.78 15.55 -8.07
C ASP A 35 2.90 14.81 -9.08
N SER A 36 3.44 14.45 -10.24
CA SER A 36 2.72 13.77 -11.31
C SER A 36 2.35 12.32 -10.99
N VAL A 37 2.97 11.71 -9.97
CA VAL A 37 2.74 10.30 -9.61
C VAL A 37 2.04 10.12 -8.27
N VAL A 38 1.86 11.20 -7.50
CA VAL A 38 1.05 11.14 -6.27
C VAL A 38 -0.44 11.25 -6.58
N GLN A 39 -1.25 10.69 -5.69
CA GLN A 39 -2.69 10.74 -5.76
C GLN A 39 -3.25 11.30 -4.45
N LYS A 40 -4.44 11.91 -4.52
CA LYS A 40 -5.17 12.28 -3.31
C LYS A 40 -5.62 11.02 -2.56
N MET A 41 -5.67 11.10 -1.23
CA MET A 41 -6.00 9.98 -0.36
C MET A 41 -7.41 9.40 -0.63
N ASP A 42 -8.40 10.27 -0.83
CA ASP A 42 -9.77 9.88 -1.18
C ASP A 42 -9.82 9.01 -2.47
N LYS A 43 -9.08 9.42 -3.50
CA LYS A 43 -8.97 8.66 -4.76
C LYS A 43 -8.27 7.32 -4.55
N ILE A 44 -7.23 7.29 -3.71
CA ILE A 44 -6.51 6.07 -3.36
C ILE A 44 -7.45 5.06 -2.69
N LEU A 45 -8.12 5.48 -1.61
CA LEU A 45 -8.98 4.60 -0.83
C LEU A 45 -10.20 4.14 -1.63
N TYR A 46 -10.80 5.02 -2.43
CA TYR A 46 -11.89 4.67 -3.34
C TYR A 46 -11.47 3.58 -4.33
N ASP A 47 -10.34 3.76 -5.01
CA ASP A 47 -9.88 2.80 -6.01
C ASP A 47 -9.40 1.49 -5.37
N SER A 48 -8.77 1.54 -4.19
CA SER A 48 -8.45 0.36 -3.37
C SER A 48 -9.71 -0.47 -3.08
N GLU A 49 -10.76 0.17 -2.57
CA GLU A 49 -12.03 -0.52 -2.27
C GLU A 49 -12.68 -1.09 -3.55
N ARG A 50 -12.68 -0.32 -4.65
CA ARG A 50 -13.17 -0.77 -5.96
C ARG A 50 -12.45 -2.02 -6.44
N VAL A 51 -11.12 -2.04 -6.38
CA VAL A 51 -10.30 -3.18 -6.82
C VAL A 51 -10.55 -4.41 -5.96
N ILE A 52 -10.60 -4.25 -4.63
CA ILE A 52 -10.94 -5.33 -3.70
C ILE A 52 -12.30 -5.93 -4.08
N LYS A 53 -13.35 -5.11 -4.14
CA LYS A 53 -14.73 -5.55 -4.43
C LYS A 53 -14.85 -6.26 -5.78
N LYS A 54 -14.07 -5.83 -6.77
CA LYS A 54 -14.14 -6.38 -8.13
C LYS A 54 -13.33 -7.68 -8.30
N TYR A 55 -12.16 -7.77 -7.66
CA TYR A 55 -11.17 -8.79 -8.00
C TYR A 55 -10.77 -9.72 -6.87
N HIS A 56 -10.90 -9.33 -5.60
CA HIS A 56 -10.51 -10.19 -4.49
C HIS A 56 -11.44 -11.39 -4.39
N ASP A 57 -10.85 -12.57 -4.18
CA ASP A 57 -11.57 -13.82 -3.95
C ASP A 57 -10.86 -14.58 -2.83
N ALA A 58 -11.55 -14.68 -1.69
CA ALA A 58 -11.03 -15.24 -0.45
C ALA A 58 -11.23 -16.76 -0.32
N ASN A 59 -11.84 -17.41 -1.32
CA ASN A 59 -12.05 -18.84 -1.29
C ASN A 59 -10.71 -19.60 -1.37
N ASP A 60 -10.70 -20.79 -0.78
CA ASP A 60 -9.56 -21.70 -0.90
C ASP A 60 -9.21 -21.93 -2.37
N PHE A 61 -7.90 -21.98 -2.63
CA PHE A 61 -7.32 -22.15 -3.97
C PHE A 61 -7.60 -21.02 -4.97
N SER A 62 -8.25 -19.91 -4.58
CA SER A 62 -8.53 -18.74 -5.42
C SER A 62 -7.35 -18.31 -6.29
N MET A 63 -7.58 -18.07 -7.57
CA MET A 63 -6.53 -17.65 -8.51
C MET A 63 -6.28 -16.13 -8.50
N ARG A 64 -7.02 -15.36 -7.68
CA ARG A 64 -7.00 -13.90 -7.69
C ARG A 64 -7.09 -13.33 -6.27
N GLN A 65 -6.09 -12.58 -5.85
CA GLN A 65 -6.12 -11.85 -4.59
C GLN A 65 -5.66 -10.40 -4.77
N VAL A 66 -6.05 -9.55 -3.83
CA VAL A 66 -5.73 -8.13 -3.81
C VAL A 66 -5.00 -7.86 -2.51
N VAL A 67 -3.96 -7.04 -2.58
CA VAL A 67 -3.18 -6.57 -1.44
C VAL A 67 -3.15 -5.04 -1.51
N LEU A 68 -3.31 -4.36 -0.38
CA LEU A 68 -3.13 -2.91 -0.34
C LEU A 68 -1.67 -2.57 -0.07
N ALA A 69 -1.07 -1.76 -0.96
CA ALA A 69 0.37 -1.54 -0.97
C ALA A 69 0.78 -0.06 -1.10
N PRO A 70 0.49 0.81 -0.12
CA PRO A 70 1.17 2.10 -0.03
C PRO A 70 2.70 1.90 -0.02
N CYS A 71 3.42 2.78 -0.73
CA CYS A 71 4.78 2.48 -1.21
C CYS A 71 5.82 2.31 -0.09
N ALA A 72 6.05 3.37 0.70
CA ALA A 72 7.06 3.39 1.76
C ALA A 72 6.78 4.58 2.71
N PRO A 73 7.20 4.54 4.00
CA PRO A 73 6.99 5.59 5.01
C PRO A 73 7.36 7.02 4.62
N PHE A 74 8.25 7.19 3.64
CA PHE A 74 8.73 8.48 3.12
C PHE A 74 8.06 8.92 1.80
N ASN A 75 7.25 8.05 1.19
CA ASN A 75 6.50 8.31 -0.05
C ASN A 75 4.99 8.48 0.20
N VAL A 76 4.54 8.20 1.42
CA VAL A 76 3.14 8.32 1.86
C VAL A 76 3.05 9.00 3.22
N THR A 77 1.90 9.61 3.49
CA THR A 77 1.56 10.14 4.81
C THR A 77 1.22 9.02 5.78
N ALA A 78 1.45 9.23 7.09
CA ALA A 78 1.00 8.34 8.16
C ALA A 78 -0.52 8.05 8.11
N GLU A 79 -1.32 9.06 7.75
CA GLU A 79 -2.78 8.93 7.64
C GLU A 79 -3.19 7.93 6.56
N LEU A 80 -2.58 8.01 5.37
CA LEU A 80 -2.84 7.04 4.30
C LEU A 80 -2.48 5.61 4.71
N MET A 81 -1.39 5.40 5.45
CA MET A 81 -1.02 4.08 5.98
C MET A 81 -2.10 3.54 6.92
N LYS A 82 -2.51 4.35 7.91
CA LYS A 82 -3.57 3.99 8.86
C LYS A 82 -4.89 3.67 8.16
N GLU A 83 -5.32 4.51 7.23
CA GLU A 83 -6.58 4.29 6.51
C GLU A 83 -6.51 3.09 5.55
N SER A 84 -5.34 2.85 4.94
CA SER A 84 -5.12 1.63 4.15
C SER A 84 -5.17 0.37 5.02
N ALA A 85 -4.60 0.40 6.23
CA ALA A 85 -4.67 -0.70 7.18
C ALA A 85 -6.11 -0.99 7.63
N LYS A 86 -6.86 0.06 8.00
CA LYS A 86 -8.29 -0.06 8.32
C LYS A 86 -9.09 -0.67 7.17
N LEU A 87 -8.88 -0.19 5.95
CA LEU A 87 -9.57 -0.69 4.76
C LEU A 87 -9.21 -2.15 4.46
N ALA A 88 -7.93 -2.51 4.59
CA ALA A 88 -7.46 -3.87 4.36
C ALA A 88 -8.13 -4.85 5.33
N ARG A 89 -8.12 -4.52 6.63
CA ARG A 89 -8.76 -5.32 7.68
C ARG A 89 -10.28 -5.40 7.53
N LYS A 90 -10.94 -4.30 7.15
CA LYS A 90 -12.39 -4.28 6.83
C LYS A 90 -12.76 -5.32 5.78
N TYR A 91 -11.90 -5.53 4.78
CA TYR A 91 -12.13 -6.47 3.69
C TYR A 91 -11.35 -7.78 3.82
N ASN A 92 -10.66 -7.99 4.94
CA ASN A 92 -9.81 -9.15 5.19
C ASN A 92 -8.80 -9.41 4.06
N VAL A 93 -8.19 -8.34 3.53
CA VAL A 93 -7.07 -8.41 2.57
C VAL A 93 -5.76 -8.05 3.27
N ARG A 94 -4.64 -8.49 2.70
CA ARG A 94 -3.32 -8.27 3.29
C ARG A 94 -2.78 -6.87 3.01
N LEU A 95 -1.78 -6.47 3.80
CA LEU A 95 -0.99 -5.26 3.64
C LEU A 95 0.42 -5.59 3.13
N HIS A 96 1.02 -4.69 2.36
CA HIS A 96 2.40 -4.81 1.89
C HIS A 96 3.04 -3.42 1.72
N THR A 97 4.34 -3.29 1.97
CA THR A 97 5.09 -2.03 1.79
C THR A 97 6.58 -2.32 1.71
N HIS A 98 7.35 -1.36 1.20
CA HIS A 98 8.80 -1.33 1.40
C HIS A 98 9.09 -0.84 2.83
N LEU A 99 10.15 -1.37 3.44
CA LEU A 99 10.59 -0.97 4.78
C LEU A 99 12.07 -1.27 4.98
N ALA A 100 12.81 -0.31 5.55
CA ALA A 100 14.24 -0.39 5.85
C ALA A 100 15.10 -0.79 4.63
N GLU A 101 14.80 -0.22 3.46
CA GLU A 101 15.49 -0.50 2.20
C GLU A 101 16.83 0.23 2.11
N THR A 102 16.94 1.43 2.68
CA THR A 102 18.13 2.29 2.56
C THR A 102 18.47 3.05 3.85
N LEU A 103 19.71 3.53 3.94
CA LEU A 103 20.13 4.43 5.04
C LEU A 103 19.44 5.81 4.96
N ASP A 104 19.01 6.24 3.78
CA ASP A 104 18.23 7.47 3.62
C ASP A 104 16.85 7.35 4.27
N GLU A 105 16.21 6.19 4.15
CA GLU A 105 14.96 5.90 4.85
C GLU A 105 15.14 5.92 6.37
N GLU A 106 16.19 5.28 6.89
CA GLU A 106 16.44 5.28 8.34
C GLU A 106 16.69 6.70 8.87
N ARG A 107 17.48 7.50 8.16
CA ARG A 107 17.68 8.92 8.51
C ARG A 107 16.36 9.69 8.45
N TYR A 108 15.56 9.50 7.42
CA TYR A 108 14.26 10.16 7.27
C TYR A 108 13.35 9.89 8.47
N THR A 109 13.24 8.63 8.92
CA THR A 109 12.35 8.28 10.04
C THR A 109 12.92 8.74 11.38
N LEU A 110 14.24 8.68 11.57
CA LEU A 110 14.89 9.22 12.77
C LEU A 110 14.72 10.75 12.88
N GLU A 111 14.93 11.49 11.80
CA GLU A 111 14.80 12.95 11.80
C GLU A 111 13.35 13.43 12.04
N ARG A 112 12.35 12.71 11.49
CA ARG A 112 10.94 13.13 11.58
C ARG A 112 10.19 12.55 12.78
N PHE A 113 10.52 11.34 13.19
CA PHE A 113 9.76 10.58 14.18
C PHE A 113 10.61 10.13 15.36
N ASN A 114 11.94 10.33 15.31
CA ASN A 114 12.88 9.85 16.34
C ASN A 114 12.77 8.34 16.59
N MET A 115 12.51 7.58 15.52
CA MET A 115 12.27 6.14 15.52
C MET A 115 12.94 5.49 14.30
N ARG A 116 13.40 4.25 14.46
CA ARG A 116 13.81 3.43 13.30
C ARG A 116 12.58 3.04 12.48
N PRO A 117 12.75 2.64 11.20
CA PRO A 117 11.61 2.41 10.32
C PRO A 117 10.58 1.42 10.88
N LEU A 118 11.02 0.29 11.45
CA LEU A 118 10.10 -0.71 12.01
C LEU A 118 9.34 -0.19 13.24
N GLU A 119 10.01 0.50 14.16
CA GLU A 119 9.39 1.09 15.36
C GLU A 119 8.33 2.11 14.97
N TYR A 120 8.61 2.95 13.96
CA TYR A 120 7.63 3.90 13.43
C TYR A 120 6.37 3.17 12.90
N MET A 121 6.54 2.05 12.22
CA MET A 121 5.44 1.26 11.63
C MET A 121 4.52 0.66 12.70
N GLU A 122 5.05 0.31 13.88
CA GLU A 122 4.26 -0.11 15.03
C GLU A 122 3.34 1.01 15.52
N THR A 123 3.82 2.25 15.57
CA THR A 123 3.02 3.41 16.05
C THR A 123 1.86 3.80 15.15
N ILE A 124 1.90 3.38 13.88
CA ILE A 124 0.86 3.65 12.89
C ILE A 124 -0.01 2.44 12.58
N ASP A 125 0.03 1.43 13.46
CA ASP A 125 -0.83 0.25 13.39
C ASP A 125 -0.67 -0.52 12.06
N TRP A 126 0.56 -0.54 11.53
CA TRP A 126 0.87 -1.24 10.29
C TRP A 126 1.24 -2.71 10.51
N ILE A 127 1.77 -3.05 11.68
CA ILE A 127 2.16 -4.42 12.04
C ILE A 127 0.96 -5.14 12.66
N GLY A 128 0.70 -6.37 12.23
CA GLY A 128 -0.43 -7.16 12.70
C GLY A 128 -0.29 -8.64 12.32
N SER A 129 -1.29 -9.44 12.71
CA SER A 129 -1.39 -10.87 12.34
C SER A 129 -2.12 -11.11 11.01
N ASP A 130 -2.40 -10.05 10.26
CA ASP A 130 -3.14 -10.03 8.99
C ASP A 130 -2.27 -10.40 7.75
#